data_AF-A0A540VHU3-F1
#
_entry.id   AF-A0A540VHU3-F1
#
_cell.length_a   1.000
_cell.length_b   1.000
_cell.length_c   1.000
_cell.angle_alpha   90.00
_cell.angle_beta   90.00
_cell.angle_gamma   90.00
#
_symmetry.space_group_name_H-M   'P 1'
#
loop_
_entity.id
_entity.type
_entity.pdbx_description
1 polymer ?
#
loop_
_entity_poly.entity_id
_entity_poly.type
_entity_poly.pdbx_seq_one_letter_code
_entity_poly.pdbx_strand_id
1 'polypeptide(L)'
;MGRNLVVTALIAVLMAGFVLAYRGRLPLTQPTIPTVVGYAAGQEIRFIHTEASDAEIAQVLTDMVGSPVLVVPALAQTPPALRGRVYVFTNGVRGGGPLDYQPDVFDGPPGTPEYRPLREIVLVTWQPEARPRVLTDAAQVLDAAAAGQVTLEATGVVVNMPFVTWPGGHR
;
A
#
# COMPACT_ATOMS: atom_id res chain seq x y z
N MET A 1 -41.42 -30.39 38.18
CA MET A 1 -41.13 -30.22 36.73
C MET A 1 -41.22 -28.75 36.26
N GLY A 2 -42.15 -27.92 36.74
CA GLY A 2 -42.32 -26.54 36.24
C GLY A 2 -41.21 -25.52 36.60
N ARG A 3 -40.55 -25.63 37.75
CA ARG A 3 -39.53 -24.65 38.20
C ARG A 3 -38.28 -24.62 37.31
N ASN A 4 -37.88 -25.78 36.77
CA ASN A 4 -36.71 -25.88 35.89
C ASN A 4 -37.02 -25.32 34.49
N LEU A 5 -38.26 -25.47 34.01
CA LEU A 5 -38.69 -24.89 32.73
C LEU A 5 -38.68 -23.36 32.75
N VAL A 6 -39.13 -22.75 33.86
CA VAL A 6 -39.14 -21.29 34.01
C VAL A 6 -37.72 -20.72 34.04
N VAL A 7 -36.80 -21.37 34.76
CA VAL A 7 -35.38 -20.94 34.80
C VAL A 7 -34.72 -21.08 33.44
N THR A 8 -34.94 -22.19 32.72
CA THR A 8 -34.38 -22.39 31.37
C THR A 8 -34.94 -21.38 30.37
N ALA A 9 -36.24 -21.07 30.42
CA ALA A 9 -36.86 -20.06 29.57
C ALA A 9 -36.30 -18.65 29.85
N LEU A 10 -36.08 -18.31 31.12
CA LEU A 10 -35.50 -17.02 31.51
C LEU A 10 -34.05 -16.87 31.02
N ILE A 11 -33.24 -17.92 31.13
CA ILE A 11 -31.86 -17.95 30.60
C ILE A 11 -31.85 -17.80 29.08
N ALA A 12 -32.73 -18.50 28.36
CA ALA A 12 -32.83 -18.40 26.92
C ALA A 12 -33.23 -16.98 26.44
N VAL A 13 -34.16 -16.32 27.15
CA VAL A 13 -34.56 -14.94 26.87
C VAL A 13 -33.43 -13.95 27.18
N LEU A 14 -32.70 -14.14 28.29
CA LEU A 14 -31.53 -13.32 28.62
C LEU A 14 -30.41 -13.50 27.59
N MET A 15 -30.14 -14.73 27.14
CA MET A 15 -29.16 -15.01 26.08
C MET A 15 -29.57 -14.42 24.74
N ALA A 16 -30.84 -14.55 24.34
CA ALA A 16 -31.35 -13.95 23.12
C ALA A 16 -31.30 -12.42 23.18
N GLY A 17 -31.67 -11.82 24.32
CA GLY A 17 -31.56 -10.38 24.56
C GLY A 17 -30.12 -9.89 24.53
N PHE A 18 -29.19 -10.64 25.12
CA PHE A 18 -27.75 -10.36 25.06
C PHE A 18 -27.23 -10.45 23.62
N VAL A 19 -27.56 -11.51 22.88
CA VAL A 19 -27.14 -11.69 21.48
C VAL A 19 -27.71 -10.59 20.57
N LEU A 20 -28.98 -10.20 20.74
CA LEU A 20 -29.57 -9.08 19.98
C LEU A 20 -28.94 -7.73 20.36
N ALA A 21 -28.71 -7.46 21.65
CA ALA A 21 -28.06 -6.24 22.11
C ALA A 21 -26.59 -6.16 21.67
N TYR A 22 -25.89 -7.30 21.58
CA TYR A 22 -24.52 -7.39 21.09
C TYR A 22 -24.47 -7.20 19.57
N ARG A 23 -25.40 -7.82 18.81
CA ARG A 23 -25.54 -7.62 17.36
C ARG A 23 -25.90 -6.18 16.99
N GLY A 24 -26.71 -5.50 17.79
CA GLY A 24 -27.05 -4.09 17.60
C GLY A 24 -25.93 -3.10 17.95
N ARG A 25 -24.85 -3.56 18.60
CA ARG A 25 -23.69 -2.75 19.00
C ARG A 25 -22.41 -3.05 18.22
N LEU A 26 -22.39 -4.09 17.40
CA LEU A 26 -21.29 -4.32 16.48
C LEU A 26 -21.51 -3.42 15.25
N PRO A 27 -20.59 -2.50 14.93
CA PRO A 27 -20.63 -1.85 13.62
C PRO A 27 -20.58 -2.97 12.57
N LEU A 28 -21.67 -3.16 11.84
CA LEU A 28 -21.84 -4.29 10.91
C LEU A 28 -20.88 -4.24 9.72
N THR A 29 -20.14 -3.15 9.56
CA THR A 29 -19.04 -3.01 8.59
C THR A 29 -17.93 -2.16 9.20
N GLN A 30 -16.79 -2.77 9.52
CA GLN A 30 -15.58 -2.00 9.80
C GLN A 30 -15.02 -1.46 8.47
N PRO A 31 -14.50 -0.22 8.43
CA PRO A 31 -13.78 0.27 7.27
C PRO A 31 -12.61 -0.66 6.93
N THR A 32 -12.54 -1.14 5.70
CA THR A 32 -11.39 -1.92 5.20
C THR A 32 -10.48 -1.00 4.39
N ILE A 33 -9.18 -0.99 4.70
CA ILE A 33 -8.21 -0.24 3.90
C ILE A 33 -7.67 -1.19 2.80
N PRO A 34 -7.87 -0.88 1.51
CA PRO A 34 -7.42 -1.72 0.42
C PRO A 34 -5.89 -1.70 0.32
N THR A 35 -5.29 -2.88 0.16
CA THR A 35 -3.84 -3.02 0.00
C THR A 35 -3.46 -3.25 -1.46
N VAL A 36 -2.33 -2.69 -1.88
CA VAL A 36 -1.74 -2.89 -3.21
C VAL A 36 -0.51 -3.79 -3.10
N VAL A 37 -0.25 -4.58 -4.13
CA VAL A 37 0.94 -5.42 -4.24
C VAL A 37 2.10 -4.61 -4.81
N GLY A 38 3.29 -4.77 -4.23
CA GLY A 38 4.55 -4.22 -4.74
C GLY A 38 5.72 -5.16 -4.44
N TYR A 39 6.93 -4.72 -4.76
CA TYR A 39 8.15 -5.46 -4.49
C TYR A 39 9.14 -4.68 -3.63
N ALA A 40 9.80 -5.35 -2.70
CA ALA A 40 10.94 -4.84 -1.94
C ALA A 40 11.87 -5.99 -1.58
N ALA A 41 13.19 -5.76 -1.61
CA ALA A 41 14.18 -6.80 -1.27
C ALA A 41 14.01 -8.10 -2.09
N GLY A 42 13.56 -7.99 -3.35
CA GLY A 42 13.27 -9.14 -4.22
C GLY A 42 12.01 -9.93 -3.86
N GLN A 43 11.20 -9.48 -2.91
CA GLN A 43 10.01 -10.18 -2.40
C GLN A 43 8.73 -9.35 -2.58
N GLU A 44 7.59 -10.05 -2.71
CA GLU A 44 6.27 -9.41 -2.73
C GLU A 44 5.95 -8.79 -1.37
N ILE A 45 5.46 -7.56 -1.38
CA ILE A 45 4.97 -6.83 -0.21
C ILE A 45 3.57 -6.31 -0.47
N ARG A 46 2.86 -5.97 0.62
CA ARG A 46 1.60 -5.23 0.55
C ARG A 46 1.76 -3.88 1.20
N PHE A 47 1.16 -2.85 0.62
CA PHE A 47 1.20 -1.49 1.14
C PHE A 47 -0.12 -0.77 0.90
N ILE A 48 -0.27 0.43 1.45
CA ILE A 48 -1.47 1.26 1.30
C ILE A 48 -1.06 2.67 0.88
N HIS A 49 -1.95 3.36 0.18
CA HIS A 49 -1.85 4.79 -0.10
C HIS A 49 -2.66 5.55 0.95
N THR A 50 -2.05 6.50 1.65
CA THR A 50 -2.72 7.24 2.74
C THR A 50 -2.84 8.71 2.41
N GLU A 51 -1.72 9.42 2.30
CA GLU A 51 -1.67 10.83 1.91
C GLU A 51 -0.68 11.06 0.76
N ALA A 52 -0.96 12.02 -0.12
CA ALA A 52 -0.07 12.44 -1.20
C ALA A 52 0.12 13.96 -1.22
N SER A 53 1.29 14.43 -1.63
CA SER A 53 1.58 15.87 -1.73
C SER A 53 0.92 16.57 -2.92
N ASP A 54 0.49 15.80 -3.91
CA ASP A 54 -0.08 16.30 -5.15
C ASP A 54 -1.54 15.85 -5.28
N ALA A 55 -2.41 16.78 -5.71
CA ALA A 55 -3.85 16.53 -5.77
C ALA A 55 -4.25 15.60 -6.91
N GLU A 56 -3.56 15.68 -8.06
CA GLU A 56 -3.85 14.83 -9.21
C GLU A 56 -3.41 13.39 -8.92
N ILE A 57 -2.21 13.22 -8.35
CA ILE A 57 -1.73 11.90 -7.92
C ILE A 57 -2.62 11.31 -6.82
N ALA A 58 -3.08 12.11 -5.86
CA ALA A 58 -4.04 11.65 -4.85
C ALA A 58 -5.34 11.11 -5.47
N GLN A 59 -5.86 11.79 -6.49
CA GLN A 59 -7.07 11.37 -7.20
C GLN A 59 -6.84 10.07 -7.97
N VAL A 60 -5.75 9.96 -8.74
CA VAL A 60 -5.39 8.74 -9.47
C VAL A 60 -5.29 7.54 -8.52
N LEU A 61 -4.60 7.71 -7.40
CA LEU A 61 -4.45 6.63 -6.41
C LEU A 61 -5.77 6.28 -5.72
N THR A 62 -6.61 7.28 -5.45
CA THR A 62 -7.96 7.08 -4.89
C THR A 62 -8.82 6.22 -5.81
N ASP A 63 -8.84 6.55 -7.10
CA ASP A 63 -9.63 5.85 -8.11
C ASP A 63 -9.10 4.42 -8.33
N MET A 64 -7.78 4.24 -8.29
CA MET A 64 -7.13 2.93 -8.44
C MET A 64 -7.54 1.95 -7.32
N VAL A 65 -7.55 2.39 -6.07
CA VAL A 65 -7.78 1.48 -4.92
C VAL A 65 -9.21 1.54 -4.36
N GLY A 66 -10.03 2.49 -4.81
CA GLY A 66 -11.40 2.67 -4.31
C GLY A 66 -11.47 3.15 -2.86
N SER A 67 -10.42 3.79 -2.35
CA SER A 67 -10.34 4.35 -1.00
C SER A 67 -9.64 5.72 -1.05
N PRO A 68 -10.10 6.72 -0.27
CA PRO A 68 -9.52 8.06 -0.32
C PRO A 68 -8.02 8.09 0.00
N VAL A 69 -7.26 8.77 -0.85
CA VAL A 69 -5.90 9.25 -0.58
C VAL A 69 -5.99 10.76 -0.34
N LEU A 70 -5.58 11.21 0.84
CA LEU A 70 -5.77 12.62 1.22
C LEU A 70 -4.66 13.52 0.65
N VAL A 71 -5.03 14.73 0.25
CA VAL A 71 -4.08 15.72 -0.28
C VAL A 71 -3.41 16.47 0.87
N VAL A 72 -2.08 16.38 0.96
CA VAL A 72 -1.26 17.06 1.98
C VAL A 72 -0.02 17.69 1.32
N PRO A 73 -0.14 18.90 0.73
CA PRO A 73 0.95 19.51 -0.05
C PRO A 73 2.26 19.70 0.72
N ALA A 74 2.18 19.85 2.05
CA ALA A 74 3.35 19.97 2.92
C ALA A 74 4.29 18.74 2.85
N LEU A 75 3.81 17.56 2.44
CA LEU A 75 4.65 16.37 2.27
C LEU A 75 5.77 16.59 1.24
N ALA A 76 5.56 17.42 0.22
CA ALA A 76 6.59 17.80 -0.76
C ALA A 76 7.75 18.60 -0.14
N GLN A 77 7.62 19.08 1.09
CA GLN A 77 8.67 19.80 1.83
C GLN A 77 9.51 18.88 2.72
N THR A 78 9.17 17.59 2.80
CA THR A 78 9.94 16.61 3.59
C THR A 78 11.40 16.63 3.16
N PRO A 79 12.41 16.73 4.02
CA PRO A 79 13.81 16.68 3.59
C PRO A 79 14.15 15.38 2.83
N PRO A 80 14.98 15.40 1.77
CA PRO A 80 15.31 14.19 1.00
C PRO A 80 15.83 13.01 1.85
N ALA A 81 16.59 13.29 2.91
CA ALA A 81 17.09 12.26 3.83
C ALA A 81 16.00 11.52 4.64
N LEU A 82 14.80 12.10 4.72
CA LEU A 82 13.63 11.51 5.38
C LEU A 82 12.68 10.83 4.39
N ARG A 83 12.95 10.91 3.08
CA ARG A 83 12.17 10.26 2.04
C ARG A 83 12.81 8.94 1.62
N GLY A 84 11.98 7.94 1.41
CA GLY A 84 12.32 6.80 0.56
C GLY A 84 11.98 7.11 -0.88
N ARG A 85 12.19 6.15 -1.77
CA ARG A 85 11.70 6.19 -3.14
C ARG A 85 10.67 5.08 -3.34
N VAL A 86 9.88 5.26 -4.37
CA VAL A 86 9.04 4.24 -4.98
C VAL A 86 9.22 4.37 -6.48
N TYR A 87 9.53 3.26 -7.12
CA TYR A 87 9.83 3.19 -8.54
C TYR A 87 8.57 2.72 -9.27
N VAL A 88 7.97 3.63 -10.04
CA VAL A 88 6.71 3.43 -10.77
C VAL A 88 7.02 3.34 -12.26
N PHE A 89 6.57 2.26 -12.91
CA PHE A 89 6.94 1.97 -14.30
C PHE A 89 5.95 2.61 -15.28
N THR A 90 6.48 3.36 -16.26
CA THR A 90 5.69 4.05 -17.29
C THR A 90 5.57 3.24 -18.58
N ASN A 91 6.39 2.19 -18.73
CA ASN A 91 6.36 1.26 -19.85
C ASN A 91 6.95 -0.13 -19.46
N GLY A 92 7.06 -1.03 -20.43
CA GLY A 92 7.72 -2.33 -20.26
C GLY A 92 6.75 -3.46 -19.96
N VAL A 93 7.04 -4.27 -18.93
CA VAL A 93 6.22 -5.44 -18.60
C VAL A 93 4.87 -5.00 -18.05
N ARG A 94 3.77 -5.43 -18.68
CA ARG A 94 2.40 -5.18 -18.21
C ARG A 94 2.16 -5.87 -16.86
N GLY A 95 1.42 -5.23 -15.96
CA GLY A 95 1.18 -5.74 -14.62
C GLY A 95 0.16 -4.91 -13.83
N GLY A 96 0.20 -5.06 -12.51
CA GLY A 96 -0.74 -4.42 -11.59
C GLY A 96 -0.26 -3.10 -10.95
N GLY A 97 0.70 -2.41 -11.56
CA GLY A 97 1.16 -1.09 -11.12
C GLY A 97 0.20 0.04 -11.53
N PRO A 98 0.35 1.26 -10.98
CA PRO A 98 -0.57 2.38 -11.19
C PRO A 98 -0.74 2.85 -12.64
N LEU A 99 0.23 2.57 -13.50
CA LEU A 99 0.21 2.91 -14.93
C LEU A 99 0.06 1.66 -15.83
N ASP A 100 -0.53 0.59 -15.28
CA ASP A 100 -0.73 -0.74 -15.90
C ASP A 100 0.54 -1.56 -16.25
N TYR A 101 1.70 -1.12 -15.78
CA TYR A 101 2.95 -1.87 -15.90
C TYR A 101 3.21 -2.67 -14.63
N GLN A 102 4.42 -3.21 -14.47
CA GLN A 102 4.75 -4.05 -13.32
C GLN A 102 4.44 -3.36 -11.98
N PRO A 103 4.18 -4.14 -10.91
CA PRO A 103 4.07 -3.59 -9.56
C PRO A 103 5.27 -2.71 -9.18
N ASP A 104 5.00 -1.72 -8.33
CA ASP A 104 5.98 -0.75 -7.88
C ASP A 104 7.11 -1.43 -7.09
N VAL A 105 8.32 -0.88 -7.22
CA VAL A 105 9.50 -1.34 -6.48
C VAL A 105 9.87 -0.32 -5.41
N PHE A 106 10.19 -0.80 -4.21
CA PHE A 106 10.52 0.01 -3.04
C PHE A 106 11.96 -0.24 -2.58
N ASP A 107 12.59 0.78 -1.99
CA ASP A 107 14.00 0.74 -1.54
C ASP A 107 14.30 -0.40 -0.57
N GLY A 108 13.49 -0.51 0.49
CA GLY A 108 13.71 -1.48 1.55
C GLY A 108 12.49 -1.63 2.48
N PRO A 109 12.25 -2.84 3.03
CA PRO A 109 11.15 -3.12 3.95
C PRO A 109 11.44 -2.64 5.39
N PRO A 110 10.41 -2.55 6.26
CA PRO A 110 10.60 -2.27 7.68
C PRO A 110 11.65 -3.18 8.34
N GLY A 111 12.47 -2.59 9.23
CA GLY A 111 13.61 -3.28 9.85
C GLY A 111 14.94 -3.07 9.13
N THR A 112 14.94 -2.42 7.97
CA THR A 112 16.15 -2.01 7.24
C THR A 112 16.46 -0.51 7.44
N PRO A 113 17.74 -0.08 7.37
CA PRO A 113 18.10 1.34 7.44
C PRO A 113 17.45 2.22 6.36
N GLU A 114 17.12 1.63 5.22
CA GLU A 114 16.55 2.28 4.04
C GLU A 114 15.04 2.55 4.19
N TYR A 115 14.35 1.89 5.13
CA TYR A 115 12.90 2.04 5.26
C TYR A 115 12.48 3.46 5.60
N ARG A 116 11.65 4.05 4.75
CA ARG A 116 10.96 5.33 4.96
C ARG A 116 9.52 5.20 4.44
N PRO A 117 8.49 5.55 5.24
CA PRO A 117 7.10 5.44 4.79
C PRO A 117 6.68 6.59 3.86
N LEU A 118 7.33 7.77 3.97
CA LEU A 118 7.16 8.87 3.02
C LEU A 118 8.07 8.63 1.83
N ARG A 119 7.49 8.54 0.64
CA ARG A 119 8.20 8.09 -0.57
C ARG A 119 8.02 9.07 -1.70
N GLU A 120 9.13 9.45 -2.30
CA GLU A 120 9.12 10.21 -3.54
C GLU A 120 8.90 9.27 -4.72
N ILE A 121 7.97 9.63 -5.60
CA ILE A 121 7.72 8.89 -6.84
C ILE A 121 8.89 9.12 -7.79
N VAL A 122 9.48 8.01 -8.24
CA VAL A 122 10.48 7.98 -9.30
C VAL A 122 9.90 7.21 -10.47
N LEU A 123 9.69 7.89 -11.59
CA LEU A 123 9.20 7.24 -12.81
C LEU A 123 10.35 6.47 -13.47
N VAL A 124 10.07 5.23 -13.84
CA VAL A 124 11.00 4.33 -14.51
C VAL A 124 10.51 4.08 -15.93
N THR A 125 11.34 4.42 -16.91
CA THR A 125 11.03 4.20 -18.34
C THR A 125 12.12 3.35 -18.98
N TRP A 126 11.77 2.16 -19.47
CA TRP A 126 12.64 1.33 -20.31
C TRP A 126 12.97 2.01 -21.63
N GLN A 127 14.24 1.95 -22.02
CA GLN A 127 14.69 2.44 -23.31
C GLN A 127 14.20 1.54 -24.46
N PRO A 128 13.97 2.09 -25.67
CA PRO A 128 13.47 1.33 -26.82
C PRO A 128 14.32 0.10 -27.19
N GLU A 129 15.64 0.19 -27.04
CA GLU A 129 16.60 -0.87 -27.34
C GLU A 129 16.79 -1.89 -26.20
N ALA A 130 16.29 -1.57 -25.01
CA ALA A 130 16.35 -2.48 -23.87
C ALA A 130 15.26 -3.55 -23.97
N ARG A 131 15.50 -4.71 -23.36
CA ARG A 131 14.48 -5.76 -23.20
C ARG A 131 13.87 -5.64 -21.81
N PRO A 132 12.60 -5.20 -21.68
CA PRO A 132 11.95 -5.09 -20.38
C PRO A 132 11.87 -6.45 -19.68
N ARG A 133 12.09 -6.43 -18.36
CA ARG A 133 11.92 -7.56 -17.46
C ARG A 133 11.32 -7.06 -16.15
N VAL A 134 10.72 -7.95 -15.38
CA VAL A 134 10.26 -7.59 -14.03
C VAL A 134 11.48 -7.30 -13.15
N LEU A 135 11.50 -6.13 -12.53
CA LEU A 135 12.45 -5.77 -11.49
C LEU A 135 11.73 -5.84 -10.14
N THR A 136 12.31 -6.51 -9.15
CA THR A 136 11.68 -6.76 -7.84
C THR A 136 12.48 -6.18 -6.67
N ASP A 137 13.57 -5.49 -6.98
CA ASP A 137 14.46 -4.92 -5.99
C ASP A 137 14.99 -3.57 -6.46
N ALA A 138 15.14 -2.61 -5.54
CA ALA A 138 15.61 -1.28 -5.88
C ALA A 138 17.03 -1.29 -6.46
N ALA A 139 17.91 -2.19 -6.01
CA ALA A 139 19.23 -2.36 -6.61
C ALA A 139 19.13 -2.77 -8.08
N GLN A 140 18.18 -3.64 -8.44
CA GLN A 140 17.97 -4.02 -9.85
C GLN A 140 17.51 -2.84 -10.72
N VAL A 141 16.71 -1.93 -10.16
CA VAL A 141 16.30 -0.69 -10.84
C VAL A 141 17.49 0.23 -11.06
N LEU A 142 18.31 0.41 -10.03
CA LEU A 142 19.52 1.23 -10.10
C LEU A 142 20.57 0.63 -11.04
N ASP A 143 20.76 -0.68 -11.04
CA ASP A 143 21.66 -1.39 -11.95
C ASP A 143 21.18 -1.28 -13.40
N ALA A 144 19.87 -1.41 -13.64
CA ALA A 144 19.29 -1.19 -14.96
C ALA A 144 19.50 0.27 -15.44
N ALA A 145 19.38 1.25 -14.54
CA ALA A 145 19.64 2.65 -14.86
C ALA A 145 21.13 2.90 -15.16
N ALA A 146 22.04 2.34 -14.35
CA ALA A 146 23.48 2.42 -14.55
C ALA A 146 23.93 1.74 -15.87
N ALA A 147 23.24 0.68 -16.28
CA ALA A 147 23.45 0.01 -17.56
C ALA A 147 22.77 0.71 -18.75
N GLY A 148 22.11 1.86 -18.53
CA GLY A 148 21.41 2.62 -19.57
C GLY A 148 20.15 1.93 -20.10
N GLN A 149 19.60 0.94 -19.40
CA GLN A 149 18.41 0.19 -19.84
C GLN A 149 17.11 0.92 -19.49
N VAL A 150 17.13 1.73 -18.44
CA VAL A 150 16.00 2.56 -18.00
C VAL A 150 16.45 3.98 -17.70
N THR A 151 15.54 4.94 -17.81
CA THR A 151 15.69 6.28 -17.23
C THR A 151 14.92 6.37 -15.92
N LEU A 152 15.41 7.21 -15.01
CA LEU A 152 14.78 7.51 -13.73
C LEU A 152 14.47 9.01 -13.66
N GLU A 153 13.21 9.36 -13.42
CA GLU A 153 12.75 10.74 -13.26
C GLU A 153 12.12 10.91 -11.88
N ALA A 154 12.77 11.68 -11.01
CA ALA A 154 12.22 12.03 -9.70
C ALA A 154 11.19 13.16 -9.86
N THR A 155 9.95 12.94 -9.44
CA THR A 155 8.85 13.87 -9.70
C THR A 155 8.74 14.97 -8.63
N GLY A 156 9.39 14.80 -7.49
CA GLY A 156 9.18 15.65 -6.30
C GLY A 156 7.87 15.38 -5.56
N VAL A 157 6.98 14.53 -6.09
CA VAL A 157 5.72 14.14 -5.44
C VAL A 157 6.00 13.12 -4.36
N VAL A 158 5.54 13.40 -3.14
CA VAL A 158 5.73 12.55 -1.96
C VAL A 158 4.40 11.93 -1.55
N VAL A 159 4.40 10.61 -1.37
CA VAL A 159 3.23 9.84 -0.90
C VAL A 159 3.59 9.05 0.36
N ASN A 160 2.70 9.04 1.33
CA ASN A 160 2.80 8.18 2.50
C ASN A 160 2.29 6.77 2.15
N MET A 161 3.24 5.83 2.04
CA MET A 161 3.05 4.46 1.57
C MET A 161 3.58 3.43 2.59
N PRO A 162 2.94 3.29 3.77
CA PRO A 162 3.38 2.33 4.76
C PRO A 162 3.08 0.89 4.31
N PHE A 163 3.97 -0.03 4.68
CA PHE A 163 3.83 -1.45 4.35
C PHE A 163 2.87 -2.12 5.32
N VAL A 164 1.97 -2.96 4.80
CA VAL A 164 1.05 -3.81 5.55
C VAL A 164 1.66 -5.18 5.81
N THR A 165 2.26 -5.79 4.80
CA THR A 165 2.99 -7.08 4.93
C THR A 165 4.35 -6.97 4.25
N TRP A 166 5.37 -7.56 4.85
CA TRP A 166 6.74 -7.52 4.35
C TRP A 166 7.53 -8.75 4.82
N PRO A 167 8.76 -8.96 4.31
CA PRO A 167 9.61 -10.07 4.74
C PRO A 167 9.84 -10.02 6.25
N GLY A 168 9.33 -11.02 6.97
CA GLY A 168 9.49 -11.12 8.42
C GLY A 168 8.49 -10.31 9.26
N GLY A 169 7.45 -9.70 8.67
CA GLY A 169 6.47 -8.93 9.47
C GLY A 169 5.17 -8.57 8.76
N HIS A 170 4.19 -8.14 9.56
CA HIS A 170 2.91 -7.60 9.12
C HIS A 170 2.33 -6.64 10.18
N ARG A 171 1.26 -5.93 9.84
CA ARG A 171 0.44 -5.12 10.77
C ARG A 171 -1.01 -5.55 10.75
#